data_AF-A0AAV2GG12-F1
#
_entry.id   AF-A0AAV2GG12-F1
#
_cell.length_a   1.000
_cell.length_b   1.000
_cell.length_c   1.000
_cell.angle_alpha   90.00
_cell.angle_beta   90.00
_cell.angle_gamma   90.00
#
_symmetry.space_group_name_H-M   'P 1'
#
loop_
_entity.id
_entity.type
_entity.pdbx_description
1 polymer ?
#
loop_
_entity_poly.entity_id
_entity_poly.type
_entity_poly.pdbx_seq_one_letter_code
_entity_poly.pdbx_strand_id
1 'polypeptide(L)'
;MSLFHGGHVPDSTPVLDVIAPSISAEQNVTLTRPFCREEVVATLKQMGKRKAPGADGMSVLFYRLYWHIIGDDVVGTVLNILDLGIMPEQLNHTLIALIPKVKNPESPKEFRPISLCNVLYKLVAKVLANRLKEVLDSVVTEEQSAFVPRRFITDNVMAAFECFQLMKKIGKSSKGGYFGAKIDMAKAYDRVEWWFLEGIMQKMGFADQWI
;
A
#
# COMPACT_ATOMS: atom_id res chain seq x y z
N MET A 1 -4.33 -13.09 20.85
CA MET A 1 -2.97 -12.51 21.05
C MET A 1 -2.77 -11.45 19.97
N SER A 2 -2.83 -10.17 20.33
CA SER A 2 -2.64 -9.06 19.39
C SER A 2 -1.15 -8.94 19.06
N LEU A 3 -0.77 -9.23 17.81
CA LEU A 3 0.60 -9.18 17.30
C LEU A 3 1.10 -7.76 17.00
N PHE A 4 0.28 -6.73 17.24
CA PHE A 4 0.48 -5.36 16.73
C PHE A 4 0.27 -4.27 17.79
N HIS A 5 0.64 -4.50 19.05
CA HIS A 5 0.72 -3.39 20.02
C HIS A 5 2.18 -3.21 20.41
N GLY A 6 2.82 -2.19 19.84
CA GLY A 6 4.09 -1.69 20.35
C GLY A 6 3.92 -1.23 21.80
N GLY A 7 4.74 -1.76 22.71
CA GLY A 7 4.80 -1.27 24.08
C GLY A 7 5.23 0.20 24.11
N HIS A 8 4.50 1.01 24.87
CA HIS A 8 4.64 2.46 25.04
C HIS A 8 4.61 3.26 23.73
N VAL A 9 3.42 3.76 23.36
CA VAL A 9 3.25 4.77 22.31
C VAL A 9 3.89 6.07 22.80
N PRO A 10 5.02 6.53 22.23
CA PRO A 10 5.50 7.87 22.49
C PRO A 10 4.42 8.85 22.03
N ASP A 11 4.23 9.97 22.74
CA ASP A 11 3.33 11.03 22.29
C ASP A 11 3.77 11.53 20.92
N SER A 12 3.12 11.04 19.86
CA SER A 12 3.40 11.35 18.46
C SER A 12 2.58 12.54 17.97
N THR A 13 1.75 13.13 18.83
CA THR A 13 0.94 14.31 18.52
C THR A 13 1.78 15.44 17.90
N PRO A 14 3.02 15.71 18.38
CA PRO A 14 3.88 16.71 17.74
C PRO A 14 4.24 16.42 16.28
N VAL A 15 4.27 15.15 15.87
CA VAL A 15 4.56 14.75 14.48
C VAL A 15 3.33 14.93 13.60
N LEU A 16 2.13 14.70 14.14
CA LEU A 16 0.89 14.91 13.40
C LEU A 16 0.62 16.40 13.14
N ASP A 17 1.11 17.28 14.02
CA ASP A 17 0.90 18.73 13.89
C ASP A 17 1.72 19.38 12.77
N VAL A 18 2.78 18.73 12.29
CA VAL A 18 3.56 19.21 11.13
C VAL A 18 3.01 18.73 9.79
N ILE A 19 2.01 17.84 9.79
CA ILE A 19 1.38 17.36 8.55
C ILE A 19 0.41 18.42 8.03
N ALA A 20 0.69 18.93 6.84
CA ALA A 20 -0.19 19.87 6.15
C ALA A 20 -1.33 19.11 5.43
N PRO A 21 -2.53 19.72 5.35
CA PRO A 21 -3.60 19.22 4.48
C PRO A 21 -3.13 19.17 3.03
N SER A 22 -3.45 18.08 2.35
CA SER A 22 -3.03 17.84 0.96
C SER A 22 -4.16 17.32 0.07
N ILE A 23 -5.29 16.91 0.65
CA ILE A 23 -6.48 16.44 -0.06
C ILE A 23 -7.52 17.56 -0.13
N SER A 24 -7.99 17.86 -1.34
CA SER A 24 -9.05 18.85 -1.57
C SER A 24 -10.46 18.27 -1.35
N ALA A 25 -11.46 19.14 -1.25
CA ALA A 25 -12.86 18.73 -1.17
C ALA A 25 -13.31 17.94 -2.41
N GLU A 26 -12.87 18.35 -3.61
CA GLU A 26 -13.17 17.67 -4.88
C GLU A 26 -12.53 16.28 -4.95
N GLN A 27 -11.31 16.14 -4.42
CA GLN A 27 -10.63 14.85 -4.29
C GLN A 27 -11.39 13.93 -3.34
N ASN A 28 -11.85 14.44 -2.20
CA ASN A 28 -12.71 13.67 -1.29
C ASN A 28 -14.01 13.21 -1.97
N VAL A 29 -14.70 14.09 -2.70
CA VAL A 29 -15.91 13.71 -3.48
C VAL A 29 -15.60 12.58 -4.46
N THR A 30 -14.43 12.61 -5.08
CA THR A 30 -14.00 11.55 -6.01
C THR A 30 -13.71 10.23 -5.29
N LEU A 31 -13.06 10.28 -4.12
CA LEU A 31 -12.73 9.11 -3.32
C LEU A 31 -13.96 8.43 -2.70
N THR A 32 -14.92 9.22 -2.21
CA THR A 32 -16.10 8.75 -1.48
C THR A 32 -17.32 8.51 -2.35
N ARG A 33 -17.24 8.70 -3.66
CA ARG A 33 -18.33 8.37 -4.59
C ARG A 33 -18.78 6.91 -4.43
N PRO A 34 -20.04 6.56 -4.70
CA PRO A 34 -20.50 5.17 -4.62
C PRO A 34 -19.64 4.23 -5.48
N PHE A 35 -19.33 3.03 -4.97
CA PHE A 35 -18.63 2.01 -5.74
C PHE A 35 -19.54 1.41 -6.80
N CYS A 36 -19.00 1.10 -7.98
CA CYS A 36 -19.79 0.52 -9.05
C CYS A 36 -19.20 -0.77 -9.63
N ARG A 37 -20.05 -1.50 -10.36
CA ARG A 37 -19.69 -2.76 -11.03
C ARG A 37 -18.51 -2.59 -11.97
N GLU A 38 -18.45 -1.49 -12.68
CA GLU A 38 -17.43 -1.21 -13.69
C GLU A 38 -16.03 -1.16 -13.05
N GLU A 39 -15.91 -0.57 -11.84
CA GLU A 39 -14.65 -0.53 -11.08
C GLU A 39 -14.19 -1.95 -10.70
N VAL A 40 -15.10 -2.80 -10.25
CA VAL A 40 -14.80 -4.19 -9.88
C VAL A 40 -14.34 -4.99 -11.09
N VAL A 41 -15.07 -4.90 -12.21
CA VAL A 41 -14.76 -5.60 -13.47
C VAL A 41 -13.43 -5.12 -14.04
N ALA A 42 -13.20 -3.80 -14.07
CA ALA A 42 -11.95 -3.23 -14.54
C ALA A 42 -10.78 -3.70 -13.67
N THR A 43 -10.96 -3.72 -12.35
CA THR A 43 -9.95 -4.18 -11.39
C THR A 43 -9.59 -5.64 -11.61
N LEU A 44 -10.57 -6.53 -11.79
CA LEU A 44 -10.30 -7.94 -12.09
C LEU A 44 -9.49 -8.13 -13.38
N LYS A 45 -9.77 -7.31 -14.42
CA LYS A 45 -9.03 -7.35 -15.68
C LYS A 45 -7.56 -6.93 -15.53
N GLN A 46 -7.27 -6.00 -14.62
CA GLN A 46 -5.90 -5.55 -14.30
C GLN A 46 -5.11 -6.61 -13.50
N MET A 47 -5.78 -7.54 -12.82
CA MET A 47 -5.11 -8.56 -12.02
C MET A 47 -4.41 -9.61 -12.88
N GLY A 48 -3.21 -10.02 -12.44
CA GLY A 48 -2.43 -11.06 -13.11
C GLY A 48 -3.13 -12.43 -13.01
N LYS A 49 -3.36 -13.08 -14.15
CA LYS A 49 -4.12 -14.35 -14.24
C LYS A 49 -3.52 -15.50 -13.41
N ARG A 50 -2.19 -15.62 -13.37
CA ARG A 50 -1.46 -16.76 -12.79
C ARG A 50 -0.86 -16.47 -11.41
N LYS A 51 -1.51 -15.61 -10.63
CA LYS A 51 -1.12 -15.37 -9.22
C LYS A 51 -1.62 -16.52 -8.35
N ALA A 52 -0.84 -16.88 -7.33
CA ALA A 52 -1.21 -17.92 -6.38
C ALA A 52 -2.53 -17.55 -5.66
N PRO A 53 -3.45 -18.52 -5.50
CA PRO A 53 -4.71 -18.32 -4.80
C PRO A 53 -4.50 -18.22 -3.29
N GLY A 54 -5.58 -17.87 -2.57
CA GLY A 54 -5.59 -17.93 -1.10
C GLY A 54 -5.96 -19.32 -0.60
N ALA A 55 -6.51 -19.39 0.61
CA ALA A 55 -6.96 -20.64 1.23
C ALA A 55 -8.11 -21.31 0.47
N ASP A 56 -8.87 -20.54 -0.30
CA ASP A 56 -9.99 -21.02 -1.14
C ASP A 56 -9.54 -21.79 -2.40
N GLY A 57 -8.26 -21.73 -2.76
CA GLY A 57 -7.73 -22.33 -4.00
C GLY A 57 -8.18 -21.63 -5.29
N MET A 58 -8.96 -20.56 -5.22
CA MET A 58 -9.53 -19.89 -6.39
C MET A 58 -8.61 -18.80 -6.93
N SER A 59 -8.04 -19.02 -8.11
CA SER A 59 -7.13 -18.06 -8.76
C SER A 59 -7.88 -16.99 -9.55
N VAL A 60 -7.21 -15.90 -9.93
CA VAL A 60 -7.78 -14.87 -10.82
C VAL A 60 -8.27 -15.46 -12.14
N LEU A 61 -7.59 -16.51 -12.64
CA LEU A 61 -8.02 -17.20 -13.86
C LEU A 61 -9.40 -17.85 -13.71
N PHE A 62 -9.69 -18.46 -12.56
CA PHE A 62 -11.01 -19.05 -12.28
C PHE A 62 -12.12 -17.99 -12.41
N TYR A 63 -11.98 -16.86 -11.72
CA TYR A 63 -12.96 -15.77 -11.78
C TYR A 63 -13.16 -15.23 -13.19
N ARG A 64 -12.09 -15.16 -13.99
CA ARG A 64 -12.18 -14.69 -15.38
C ARG A 64 -12.83 -15.70 -16.32
N LEU A 65 -12.61 -16.99 -16.12
CA LEU A 65 -13.19 -18.05 -16.97
C LEU A 65 -14.68 -18.24 -16.68
N TYR A 66 -15.05 -18.26 -15.40
CA TYR A 66 -16.41 -18.52 -14.96
C TYR A 66 -17.20 -17.24 -14.65
N TRP A 67 -16.74 -16.07 -15.13
CA TRP A 67 -17.36 -14.77 -14.87
C TRP A 67 -18.83 -14.71 -15.28
N HIS A 68 -19.21 -15.42 -16.35
CA HIS A 68 -20.59 -15.51 -16.82
C HIS A 68 -21.52 -16.26 -15.85
N ILE A 69 -20.97 -17.00 -14.89
CA ILE A 69 -21.71 -17.75 -13.86
C ILE A 69 -21.68 -16.98 -12.54
N ILE A 70 -20.48 -16.58 -12.08
CA ILE A 70 -20.28 -16.04 -10.71
C ILE A 70 -20.12 -14.52 -10.66
N GLY A 71 -20.10 -13.84 -11.80
CA GLY A 71 -19.72 -12.42 -11.87
C GLY A 71 -20.64 -11.50 -11.07
N ASP A 72 -21.94 -11.80 -11.05
CA ASP A 72 -22.92 -11.00 -10.31
C ASP A 72 -22.76 -11.16 -8.81
N ASP A 73 -22.56 -12.38 -8.32
CA ASP A 73 -22.30 -12.66 -6.91
C ASP A 73 -21.00 -12.01 -6.44
N VAL A 74 -19.95 -12.08 -7.26
CA VAL A 74 -18.65 -11.45 -6.97
C VAL A 74 -18.80 -9.94 -6.87
N VAL A 75 -19.48 -9.31 -7.83
CA VAL A 75 -19.72 -7.85 -7.80
C VAL A 75 -20.54 -7.47 -6.57
N GLY A 76 -21.67 -8.15 -6.32
CA GLY A 76 -22.52 -7.88 -5.16
C GLY A 76 -21.75 -8.01 -3.84
N THR A 77 -20.94 -9.06 -3.70
CA THR A 77 -20.10 -9.28 -2.52
C THR A 77 -19.09 -8.16 -2.34
N VAL A 78 -18.36 -7.78 -3.40
CA VAL A 78 -17.33 -6.73 -3.31
C VAL A 78 -17.94 -5.37 -2.98
N LEU A 79 -19.07 -5.01 -3.62
CA LEU A 79 -19.74 -3.74 -3.36
C LEU A 79 -20.29 -3.70 -1.92
N ASN A 80 -20.94 -4.76 -1.45
CA ASN A 80 -21.42 -4.83 -0.07
C ASN A 80 -20.28 -4.65 0.95
N ILE A 81 -19.11 -5.26 0.72
CA ILE A 81 -17.95 -5.09 1.60
C ILE A 81 -17.46 -3.64 1.60
N LEU A 82 -17.40 -3.02 0.42
CA LEU A 82 -16.91 -1.64 0.26
C LEU A 82 -17.88 -0.62 0.87
N ASP A 83 -19.19 -0.84 0.77
CA ASP A 83 -20.21 0.07 1.28
C ASP A 83 -20.42 -0.07 2.80
N LEU A 84 -20.31 -1.30 3.33
CA LEU A 84 -20.50 -1.57 4.77
C LEU A 84 -19.20 -1.45 5.57
N GLY A 85 -18.04 -1.54 4.93
CA GLY A 85 -16.74 -1.62 5.60
C GLY A 85 -16.50 -2.94 6.35
N ILE A 86 -17.34 -3.96 6.13
CA ILE A 86 -17.28 -5.25 6.86
C ILE A 86 -16.76 -6.34 5.92
N MET A 87 -15.57 -6.86 6.24
CA MET A 87 -14.98 -8.00 5.53
C MET A 87 -15.33 -9.33 6.24
N PRO A 88 -15.94 -10.31 5.54
CA PRO A 88 -16.20 -11.64 6.09
C PRO A 88 -14.93 -12.32 6.61
N GLU A 89 -15.01 -12.98 7.75
CA GLU A 89 -13.87 -13.64 8.41
C GLU A 89 -13.17 -14.66 7.48
N GLN A 90 -13.95 -15.40 6.70
CA GLN A 90 -13.45 -16.40 5.77
C GLN A 90 -12.60 -15.80 4.65
N LEU A 91 -12.85 -14.53 4.26
CA LEU A 91 -12.05 -13.82 3.27
C LEU A 91 -10.76 -13.24 3.86
N ASN A 92 -10.73 -13.03 5.18
CA ASN A 92 -9.55 -12.57 5.92
C ASN A 92 -8.54 -13.69 6.22
N HIS A 93 -8.94 -14.96 6.08
CA HIS A 93 -8.02 -16.08 6.21
C HIS A 93 -6.93 -16.03 5.13
N THR A 94 -5.68 -16.05 5.57
CA THR A 94 -4.50 -15.89 4.71
C THR A 94 -3.52 -17.02 4.98
N LEU A 95 -3.05 -17.69 3.90
CA LEU A 95 -1.97 -18.67 4.00
C LEU A 95 -0.62 -17.94 3.96
N ILE A 96 0.30 -18.30 4.86
CA ILE A 96 1.66 -17.76 4.84
C ILE A 96 2.58 -18.77 4.15
N ALA A 97 3.07 -18.41 2.96
CA ALA A 97 4.09 -19.18 2.25
C ALA A 97 5.48 -18.61 2.56
N LEU A 98 6.44 -19.47 2.92
CA LEU A 98 7.82 -19.06 3.18
C LEU A 98 8.65 -19.22 1.90
N ILE A 99 9.13 -18.09 1.35
CA ILE A 99 10.03 -18.10 0.19
C ILE A 99 11.47 -17.95 0.65
N PRO A 100 12.38 -18.86 0.28
CA PRO A 100 13.80 -18.75 0.66
C PRO A 100 14.45 -17.51 0.01
N LYS A 101 15.21 -16.74 0.78
CA LYS A 101 16.04 -15.62 0.29
C LYS A 101 17.40 -16.08 -0.22
N VAL A 102 17.86 -17.24 0.25
CA VAL A 102 19.16 -17.85 -0.05
C VAL A 102 18.98 -19.31 -0.45
N LYS A 103 19.99 -19.93 -1.08
CA LYS A 103 19.89 -21.28 -1.66
C LYS A 103 19.55 -22.36 -0.62
N ASN A 104 20.17 -22.32 0.55
CA ASN A 104 20.01 -23.29 1.63
C ASN A 104 19.73 -22.53 2.94
N PRO A 105 18.47 -22.14 3.22
CA PRO A 105 18.14 -21.42 4.43
C PRO A 105 18.22 -22.36 5.65
N GLU A 106 18.93 -21.93 6.69
CA GLU A 106 19.10 -22.65 7.96
C GLU A 106 18.36 -21.95 9.10
N SER A 107 17.89 -20.71 8.90
CA SER A 107 17.16 -19.95 9.91
C SER A 107 15.87 -19.29 9.38
N PRO A 108 14.85 -19.06 10.24
CA PRO A 108 13.61 -18.38 9.84
C PRO A 108 13.82 -16.97 9.23
N LYS A 109 14.91 -16.27 9.58
CA LYS A 109 15.21 -14.92 9.06
C LYS A 109 15.58 -14.93 7.57
N GLU A 110 16.04 -16.07 7.07
CA GLU A 110 16.40 -16.30 5.67
C GLU A 110 15.20 -16.62 4.79
N PHE A 111 14.01 -16.72 5.38
CA PHE A 111 12.76 -16.78 4.63
C PHE A 111 12.11 -15.40 4.54
N ARG A 112 11.42 -15.17 3.42
CA ARG A 112 10.47 -14.09 3.25
C ARG A 112 9.06 -14.69 3.38
N PRO A 113 8.30 -14.33 4.42
CA PRO A 113 6.89 -14.70 4.47
C PRO A 113 6.13 -13.95 3.36
N ILE A 114 5.26 -14.66 2.66
CA ILE A 114 4.32 -14.09 1.69
C ILE A 114 2.92 -14.50 2.08
N SER A 115 2.08 -13.50 2.28
CA SER A 115 0.65 -13.64 2.55
C SER A 115 -0.11 -13.94 1.25
N LEU A 116 -0.73 -15.12 1.18
CA LEU A 116 -1.60 -15.55 0.10
C LEU A 116 -3.06 -15.31 0.50
N CYS A 117 -3.57 -14.12 0.20
CA CYS A 117 -4.97 -13.76 0.46
C CYS A 117 -5.89 -14.29 -0.66
N ASN A 118 -7.17 -14.50 -0.33
CA ASN A 118 -8.20 -14.84 -1.32
C ASN A 118 -8.32 -13.73 -2.39
N VAL A 119 -8.75 -14.11 -3.59
CA VAL A 119 -8.86 -13.16 -4.71
C VAL A 119 -9.90 -12.08 -4.43
N LEU A 120 -11.01 -12.40 -3.76
CA LEU A 120 -12.03 -11.42 -3.37
C LEU A 120 -11.46 -10.34 -2.43
N TYR A 121 -10.67 -10.73 -1.42
CA TYR A 121 -9.96 -9.78 -0.56
C TYR A 121 -9.06 -8.87 -1.40
N LYS A 122 -8.26 -9.45 -2.30
CA LYS A 122 -7.35 -8.70 -3.19
C LYS A 122 -8.12 -7.77 -4.13
N LEU A 123 -9.34 -8.14 -4.53
CA LEU A 123 -10.20 -7.37 -5.40
C LEU A 123 -10.70 -6.11 -4.69
N VAL A 124 -11.24 -6.26 -3.47
CA VAL A 124 -11.65 -5.14 -2.59
C VAL A 124 -10.48 -4.17 -2.36
N ALA A 125 -9.34 -4.69 -1.88
CA ALA A 125 -8.15 -3.88 -1.61
C ALA A 125 -7.64 -3.15 -2.86
N LYS A 126 -7.72 -3.79 -4.04
CA LYS A 126 -7.26 -3.19 -5.29
C LYS A 126 -8.23 -2.14 -5.84
N VAL A 127 -9.54 -2.27 -5.60
CA VAL A 127 -10.51 -1.20 -5.93
C VAL A 127 -10.19 0.05 -5.12
N LEU A 128 -9.99 -0.08 -3.80
CA LEU A 128 -9.58 1.04 -2.94
C LEU A 128 -8.25 1.65 -3.39
N ALA A 129 -7.24 0.82 -3.64
CA ALA A 129 -5.93 1.29 -4.11
C ALA A 129 -6.01 2.00 -5.47
N ASN A 130 -6.91 1.59 -6.35
CA ASN A 130 -7.10 2.24 -7.65
C ASN A 130 -7.71 3.64 -7.48
N ARG A 131 -8.62 3.85 -6.53
CA ARG A 131 -9.14 5.19 -6.19
C ARG A 131 -8.10 6.06 -5.51
N LEU A 132 -7.40 5.54 -4.50
CA LEU A 132 -6.33 6.27 -3.82
C LEU A 132 -5.25 6.74 -4.80
N LYS A 133 -4.97 5.94 -5.81
CA LYS A 133 -4.02 6.27 -6.87
C LYS A 133 -4.40 7.54 -7.65
N GLU A 134 -5.67 7.91 -7.74
CA GLU A 134 -6.11 9.13 -8.44
C GLU A 134 -5.67 10.41 -7.73
N VAL A 135 -5.43 10.34 -6.41
CA VAL A 135 -5.01 11.48 -5.57
C VAL A 135 -3.57 11.36 -5.07
N LEU A 136 -2.87 10.29 -5.45
CA LEU A 136 -1.56 9.94 -4.88
C LEU A 136 -0.53 11.04 -5.10
N ASP A 137 -0.56 11.73 -6.24
CA ASP A 137 0.34 12.85 -6.57
C ASP A 137 0.19 14.05 -5.61
N SER A 138 -0.95 14.18 -4.93
CA SER A 138 -1.16 15.20 -3.88
C SER A 138 -0.66 14.75 -2.51
N VAL A 139 -0.46 13.44 -2.30
CA VAL A 139 -0.09 12.86 -1.01
C VAL A 139 1.42 12.63 -0.91
N VAL A 140 2.07 12.31 -2.03
CA VAL A 140 3.50 11.95 -2.06
C VAL A 140 4.32 12.98 -2.83
N THR A 141 5.46 13.39 -2.28
CA THR A 141 6.36 14.35 -2.92
C THR A 141 7.05 13.74 -4.15
N GLU A 142 7.61 14.56 -5.03
CA GLU A 142 8.24 14.11 -6.29
C GLU A 142 9.41 13.15 -6.06
N GLU A 143 10.11 13.29 -4.94
CA GLU A 143 11.26 12.47 -4.56
C GLU A 143 10.85 11.02 -4.19
N GLN A 144 9.57 10.77 -3.92
CA GLN A 144 9.06 9.43 -3.67
C GLN A 144 8.74 8.71 -4.98
N SER A 145 9.69 7.96 -5.53
CA SER A 145 9.47 7.22 -6.79
C SER A 145 8.92 5.79 -6.61
N ALA A 146 9.13 5.17 -5.45
CA ALA A 146 8.75 3.77 -5.25
C ALA A 146 7.21 3.61 -5.23
N PHE A 147 6.72 2.64 -5.99
CA PHE A 147 5.29 2.29 -6.08
C PHE A 147 4.37 3.39 -6.62
N VAL A 148 4.92 4.50 -7.13
CA VAL A 148 4.16 5.56 -7.79
C VAL A 148 4.16 5.33 -9.31
N PRO A 149 2.99 5.31 -9.97
CA PRO A 149 2.92 5.14 -11.41
C PRO A 149 3.73 6.21 -12.14
N ARG A 150 4.44 5.81 -13.22
CA ARG A 150 5.27 6.69 -14.06
C ARG A 150 6.54 7.24 -13.40
N ARG A 151 6.89 6.81 -12.19
CA ARG A 151 8.19 7.09 -11.55
C ARG A 151 9.08 5.85 -11.58
N PHE A 152 10.33 6.01 -12.00
CA PHE A 152 11.25 4.88 -12.18
C PHE A 152 12.33 4.87 -11.11
N ILE A 153 12.83 3.68 -10.76
CA ILE A 153 13.92 3.54 -9.79
C ILE A 153 15.20 4.27 -10.23
N THR A 154 15.39 4.45 -11.54
CA THR A 154 16.50 5.20 -12.13
C THR A 154 16.49 6.66 -11.72
N ASP A 155 15.31 7.25 -11.50
CA ASP A 155 15.17 8.67 -11.16
C ASP A 155 15.80 8.94 -9.79
N ASN A 156 15.60 8.04 -8.82
CA ASN A 156 16.25 8.10 -7.51
C ASN A 156 17.77 7.95 -7.58
N VAL A 157 18.26 7.09 -8.49
CA VAL A 157 19.70 6.90 -8.67
C VAL A 157 20.34 8.18 -9.21
N MET A 158 19.68 8.85 -10.16
CA MET A 158 20.13 10.12 -10.71
C MET A 158 20.12 11.23 -9.66
N ALA A 159 19.02 11.38 -8.91
CA ALA A 159 18.92 12.36 -7.82
C ALA A 159 20.02 12.15 -6.77
N ALA A 160 20.26 10.91 -6.34
CA ALA A 160 21.34 10.60 -5.41
C ALA A 160 22.72 10.94 -6.00
N PHE A 161 22.97 10.62 -7.26
CA PHE A 161 24.22 10.94 -7.95
C PHE A 161 24.48 12.46 -8.00
N GLU A 162 23.46 13.25 -8.33
CA GLU A 162 23.55 14.71 -8.32
C GLU A 162 23.84 15.27 -6.92
N CYS A 163 23.17 14.76 -5.88
CA CYS A 163 23.48 15.12 -4.50
C CYS A 163 24.96 14.83 -4.16
N PHE A 164 25.49 13.66 -4.53
CA PHE A 164 26.90 13.32 -4.29
C PHE A 164 27.87 14.22 -5.08
N GLN A 165 27.55 14.56 -6.32
CA GLN A 165 28.33 15.48 -7.15
C GLN A 165 28.38 16.88 -6.52
N LEU A 166 27.24 17.40 -6.08
CA LEU A 166 27.12 18.69 -5.40
C LEU A 166 27.92 18.71 -4.10
N MET A 167 27.79 17.68 -3.26
CA MET A 167 28.58 17.55 -2.03
C MET A 167 30.09 17.56 -2.33
N LYS A 168 30.53 16.86 -3.39
CA LYS A 168 31.94 16.85 -3.81
C LYS A 168 32.41 18.20 -4.33
N LYS A 169 31.55 18.97 -5.01
CA LYS A 169 31.88 20.30 -5.55
C LYS A 169 31.98 21.34 -4.43
N ILE A 170 31.00 21.36 -3.52
CA ILE A 170 30.91 22.38 -2.46
C ILE A 170 31.87 22.06 -1.30
N GLY A 171 32.11 20.78 -1.00
CA GLY A 171 33.09 20.34 -0.01
C GLY A 171 34.54 20.70 -0.36
N LYS A 172 34.83 21.07 -1.61
CA LYS A 172 36.13 21.62 -2.02
C LYS A 172 36.28 23.12 -1.75
N SER A 173 35.18 23.86 -1.57
CA SER A 173 35.16 25.33 -1.49
C SER A 173 34.62 25.91 -0.19
N SER A 174 34.04 25.10 0.71
CA SER A 174 33.39 25.57 1.94
C SER A 174 33.98 24.93 3.20
N LYS A 175 33.98 25.67 4.32
CA LYS A 175 34.46 25.20 5.64
C LYS A 175 33.44 24.30 6.38
N GLY A 176 32.28 24.01 5.79
CA GLY A 176 31.24 23.14 6.34
C GLY A 176 31.18 21.82 5.57
N GLY A 177 31.25 20.70 6.29
CA GLY A 177 31.11 19.37 5.70
C GLY A 177 29.65 19.03 5.41
N TYR A 178 29.41 18.29 4.33
CA TYR A 178 28.12 17.64 4.05
C TYR A 178 28.19 16.17 4.47
N PHE A 179 27.08 15.62 4.95
CA PHE A 179 26.96 14.19 5.23
C PHE A 179 25.68 13.64 4.61
N GLY A 180 25.73 12.40 4.14
CA GLY A 180 24.57 11.65 3.70
C GLY A 180 24.10 10.70 4.79
N ALA A 181 22.80 10.69 5.08
CA ALA A 181 22.19 9.72 5.96
C ALA A 181 21.41 8.69 5.13
N LYS A 182 21.67 7.40 5.36
CA LYS A 182 20.86 6.30 4.83
C LYS A 182 20.08 5.68 5.97
N ILE A 183 18.77 5.82 5.93
CA ILE A 183 17.84 5.29 6.93
C ILE A 183 17.07 4.13 6.28
N ASP A 184 16.98 3.00 6.97
CA ASP A 184 16.23 1.83 6.54
C ASP A 184 15.29 1.36 7.65
N MET A 185 14.04 1.05 7.29
CA MET A 185 13.02 0.64 8.24
C MET A 185 12.89 -0.89 8.25
N ALA A 186 13.26 -1.50 9.37
CA ALA A 186 13.07 -2.94 9.54
C ALA A 186 11.59 -3.29 9.63
N LYS A 187 11.12 -4.19 8.76
CA LYS A 187 9.74 -4.71 8.74
C LYS A 187 8.67 -3.61 8.69
N ALA A 188 8.80 -2.67 7.75
CA ALA A 188 7.90 -1.51 7.64
C ALA A 188 6.41 -1.87 7.76
N TYR A 189 5.92 -2.86 7.00
CA TYR A 189 4.50 -3.27 7.03
C TYR A 189 4.06 -3.91 8.35
N ASP A 190 4.96 -4.57 9.09
CA ASP A 190 4.61 -5.24 10.36
C ASP A 190 4.62 -4.26 11.54
N ARG A 191 5.17 -3.06 11.36
CA ARG A 191 5.42 -2.07 12.42
C ARG A 191 4.65 -0.76 12.25
N VAL A 192 3.75 -0.68 11.26
CA VAL A 192 2.86 0.48 11.14
C VAL A 192 1.80 0.40 12.24
N GLU A 193 1.71 1.46 13.03
CA GLU A 193 0.67 1.64 14.03
C GLU A 193 -0.58 2.24 13.37
N TRP A 194 -1.72 1.56 13.45
CA TRP A 194 -2.93 1.92 12.70
C TRP A 194 -3.50 3.28 13.11
N TRP A 195 -3.53 3.59 14.40
CA TRP A 195 -4.01 4.89 14.90
C TRP A 195 -3.15 6.06 14.39
N PHE A 196 -1.85 5.83 14.16
CA PHE A 196 -0.96 6.87 13.63
C PHE A 196 -1.21 7.10 12.15
N LEU A 197 -1.45 6.03 11.39
CA LEU A 197 -1.83 6.13 9.98
C LEU A 197 -3.18 6.86 9.83
N GLU A 198 -4.16 6.51 10.66
CA GLU A 198 -5.46 7.20 10.74
C GLU A 198 -5.28 8.70 11.01
N GLY A 199 -4.49 9.06 12.03
CA GLY A 199 -4.18 10.46 12.36
C GLY A 199 -3.48 11.22 11.22
N ILE A 200 -2.57 10.57 10.48
CA ILE A 200 -1.96 11.16 9.27
C ILE A 200 -3.02 11.43 8.21
N MET A 201 -3.90 10.46 7.92
CA MET A 201 -4.94 10.61 6.90
C MET A 201 -5.93 11.72 7.26
N GLN A 202 -6.31 11.82 8.54
CA GLN A 202 -7.14 12.92 9.04
C GLN A 202 -6.45 14.29 8.85
N LYS A 203 -5.17 14.41 9.21
CA LYS A 203 -4.40 15.67 9.05
C LYS A 203 -4.19 16.05 7.58
N MET A 204 -4.03 15.07 6.70
CA MET A 204 -3.97 15.28 5.24
C MET A 204 -5.31 15.74 4.65
N GLY A 205 -6.41 15.60 5.39
CA GLY A 205 -7.74 16.05 4.98
C GLY A 205 -8.57 15.00 4.25
N PHE A 206 -8.25 13.70 4.40
CA PHE A 206 -9.13 12.63 3.91
C PHE A 206 -10.47 12.65 4.67
N ALA A 207 -11.57 12.40 3.98
CA ALA A 207 -12.89 12.29 4.62
C ALA A 207 -12.98 11.04 5.52
N ASP A 208 -13.64 11.16 6.68
CA ASP A 208 -13.79 10.06 7.65
C ASP A 208 -14.44 8.81 7.06
N GLN A 209 -15.31 8.94 6.05
CA GLN A 209 -15.88 7.80 5.34
C GLN A 209 -14.82 6.97 4.58
N TRP A 210 -13.74 7.62 4.13
CA TRP A 210 -12.65 6.98 3.40
C TRP A 210 -11.62 6.32 4.33
N ILE A 211 -11.45 6.89 5.53
CA ILE A 211 -10.52 6.43 6.56
C ILE A 211 -11.07 5.16 7.22
#